data_AF-A0A951D364-F1
#
_entry.id   AF-A0A951D364-F1
#
_cell.length_a   1.000
_cell.length_b   1.000
_cell.length_c   1.000
_cell.angle_alpha   90.00
_cell.angle_beta   90.00
_cell.angle_gamma   90.00
#
_symmetry.space_group_name_H-M   'P 1'
#
loop_
_entity.id
_entity.type
_entity.pdbx_description
1 polymer ?
#
loop_
_entity_poly.entity_id
_entity_poly.type
_entity_poly.pdbx_seq_one_letter_code
_entity_poly.pdbx_strand_id
1 'polypeptide(L)'
;MAKRRFAFGLPLPVGAVVLLAALGLAAPGWSAGHTRDRFDRGEVSIVSVSNPHPDLVSGGQVLLRVTTSRRVSANDVRITLNSVDVTSDFARQADGSLLGLVTGLRDGPNVVRADTFREGRAARLVVVNHPITGPVFSGPQQRPFYCQTTAFGLQPATMPDCSAPTQVSYEYMSTSGAYKPWPTTGAPTQPYPSDLAMTTVGGKSVPFIVRLEQGTIDRGVYQIAALYDGSDPSPTAPDASWNGRLVYTFGGGCNSGYHQGTSTGGVINGAPGPGGEDLFLSQGYAVASNSLNVLDNNCSIPISAEAAMMTKEHFVDEYGPVVHTIGWGGSGG
;
A
#
# COMPACT_ATOMS: atom_id res chain seq x y z
N MET A 1 15.73 45.10 47.42
CA MET A 1 15.47 46.48 46.99
C MET A 1 15.83 46.56 45.51
N ALA A 2 15.07 47.05 44.54
CA ALA A 2 13.80 47.76 44.54
C ALA A 2 13.04 47.44 43.22
N LYS A 3 11.72 47.29 43.32
CA LYS A 3 10.78 47.26 42.20
C LYS A 3 10.65 48.67 41.61
N ARG A 4 10.56 48.82 40.29
CA ARG A 4 9.93 49.99 39.66
C ARG A 4 8.83 49.55 38.71
N ARG A 5 7.60 49.82 39.16
CA ARG A 5 6.38 49.87 38.36
C ARG A 5 6.35 51.22 37.65
N PHE A 6 5.88 51.24 36.41
CA PHE A 6 5.23 52.43 35.84
C PHE A 6 3.94 51.98 35.18
N ALA A 7 2.83 52.42 35.77
CA ALA A 7 1.52 52.48 35.14
C ALA A 7 1.31 53.94 34.74
N PHE A 8 0.81 54.18 33.53
CA PHE A 8 0.12 55.42 33.18
C PHE A 8 -1.06 55.07 32.27
N GLY A 9 -2.23 55.54 32.68
CA GLY A 9 -3.51 55.27 32.03
C GLY A 9 -3.82 56.22 30.87
N LEU A 10 -4.70 55.70 30.01
CA LEU A 10 -5.72 56.27 29.12
C LEU A 10 -5.68 57.76 28.72
N PRO A 11 -6.04 58.07 27.45
CA PRO A 11 -7.47 58.15 27.11
C PRO A 11 -7.88 57.46 25.80
N LEU A 12 -9.13 56.99 25.80
CA LEU A 12 -9.88 56.52 24.63
C LEU A 12 -10.20 57.69 23.69
N PRO A 13 -10.06 57.53 22.36
CA PRO A 13 -10.84 58.30 21.40
C PRO A 13 -12.05 57.47 20.94
N VAL A 14 -13.23 58.04 21.18
CA VAL A 14 -14.48 57.72 20.50
C VAL A 14 -14.29 58.04 19.01
N GLY A 15 -14.56 57.08 18.12
CA GLY A 15 -14.40 57.31 16.68
C GLY A 15 -15.03 56.24 15.80
N ALA A 16 -16.28 56.48 15.40
CA ALA A 16 -16.97 55.99 14.21
C ALA A 16 -17.02 54.48 13.92
N VAL A 17 -18.15 53.86 14.30
CA VAL A 17 -18.66 52.65 13.64
C VAL A 17 -19.13 53.06 12.24
N VAL A 18 -18.32 52.76 11.22
CA VAL A 18 -18.76 52.81 9.82
C VAL A 18 -19.44 51.48 9.51
N LEU A 19 -20.78 51.53 9.43
CA LEU A 19 -21.59 50.46 8.84
C LEU A 19 -21.25 50.37 7.34
N LEU A 20 -20.37 49.43 6.99
CA LEU A 20 -20.19 48.98 5.61
C LEU A 20 -21.43 48.19 5.21
N ALA A 21 -22.28 48.80 4.40
CA ALA A 21 -23.36 48.13 3.70
C ALA A 21 -22.77 46.99 2.86
N ALA A 22 -23.16 45.76 3.18
CA ALA A 22 -22.81 44.58 2.41
C ALA A 22 -23.46 44.68 1.02
N LEU A 23 -22.67 45.06 0.01
CA LEU A 23 -22.99 44.84 -1.38
C LEU A 23 -23.02 43.33 -1.60
N GLY A 24 -24.23 42.80 -1.78
CA GLY A 24 -24.47 41.42 -2.19
C GLY A 24 -23.82 41.15 -3.53
N LEU A 25 -22.61 40.61 -3.50
CA LEU A 25 -22.05 39.89 -4.62
C LEU A 25 -22.87 38.61 -4.75
N ALA A 26 -23.72 38.57 -5.77
CA ALA A 26 -24.32 37.34 -6.24
C ALA A 26 -23.18 36.38 -6.59
N ALA A 27 -22.90 35.43 -5.70
CA ALA A 27 -22.15 34.24 -6.06
C ALA A 27 -22.88 33.61 -7.24
N PRO A 28 -22.20 33.25 -8.34
CA PRO A 28 -22.78 32.29 -9.26
C PRO A 28 -23.03 31.06 -8.41
N GLY A 29 -24.30 30.78 -8.13
CA GLY A 29 -24.69 29.51 -7.58
C GLY A 29 -24.25 28.46 -8.57
N TRP A 30 -23.07 27.89 -8.36
CA TRP A 30 -22.80 26.53 -8.76
C TRP A 30 -23.69 25.69 -7.86
N SER A 31 -24.98 25.68 -8.19
CA SER A 31 -25.76 24.48 -8.01
C SER A 31 -24.92 23.43 -8.73
N ALA A 32 -24.16 22.65 -7.96
CA ALA A 32 -23.87 21.28 -8.33
C ALA A 32 -25.24 20.64 -8.50
N GLY A 33 -25.82 20.86 -9.69
CA GLY A 33 -26.87 20.03 -10.18
C GLY A 33 -26.27 18.65 -10.07
N HIS A 34 -26.78 17.86 -9.13
CA HIS A 34 -26.89 16.45 -9.37
C HIS A 34 -27.71 16.32 -10.66
N THR A 35 -27.03 16.48 -11.80
CA THR A 35 -27.25 15.61 -12.92
C THR A 35 -27.13 14.23 -12.31
N ARG A 36 -28.28 13.68 -11.90
CA ARG A 36 -28.46 12.25 -11.77
C ARG A 36 -27.93 11.72 -13.08
N ASP A 37 -26.70 11.25 -13.06
CA ASP A 37 -26.04 10.78 -14.24
C ASP A 37 -26.92 9.67 -14.78
N ARG A 38 -27.49 9.89 -15.96
CA ARG A 38 -28.51 9.02 -16.56
C ARG A 38 -27.89 7.73 -17.11
N PHE A 39 -26.78 7.27 -16.51
CA PHE A 39 -25.99 6.13 -16.95
C PHE A 39 -25.66 5.10 -15.86
N ASP A 40 -26.42 5.04 -14.76
CA ASP A 40 -26.39 3.87 -13.89
C ASP A 40 -27.32 2.75 -14.41
N ARG A 41 -27.00 2.28 -15.63
CA ARG A 41 -27.41 0.94 -16.11
C ARG A 41 -26.15 0.14 -16.45
N GLY A 42 -25.06 0.39 -15.72
CA GLY A 42 -23.70 -0.03 -16.09
C GLY A 42 -23.59 -1.54 -16.20
N GLU A 43 -23.69 -2.05 -17.42
CA GLU A 43 -23.48 -3.49 -17.69
C GLU A 43 -22.01 -3.90 -17.57
N VAL A 44 -21.11 -2.92 -17.46
CA VAL A 44 -19.69 -3.09 -17.16
C VAL A 44 -19.23 -1.96 -16.24
N SER A 45 -18.40 -2.27 -15.24
CA SER A 45 -17.71 -1.31 -14.38
C SER A 45 -16.25 -1.69 -14.20
N ILE A 46 -15.38 -0.70 -13.95
CA ILE A 46 -13.95 -0.89 -13.68
C ILE A 46 -13.62 -0.15 -12.40
N VAL A 47 -12.93 -0.81 -11.48
CA VAL A 47 -12.44 -0.20 -10.24
C VAL A 47 -10.98 -0.57 -10.01
N SER A 48 -10.23 0.35 -9.41
CA SER A 48 -8.90 0.06 -8.90
C SER A 48 -9.00 -0.66 -7.56
N VAL A 49 -8.21 -1.72 -7.40
CA VAL A 49 -8.23 -2.63 -6.24
C VAL A 49 -7.03 -2.40 -5.34
N SER A 50 -5.83 -2.29 -5.89
CA SER A 50 -4.62 -2.06 -5.10
C SER A 50 -4.61 -0.69 -4.43
N ASN A 51 -5.19 0.31 -5.10
CA ASN A 51 -5.42 1.63 -4.54
C ASN A 51 -6.81 2.19 -4.91
N PRO A 52 -7.72 2.40 -3.94
CA PRO A 52 -9.07 2.90 -4.23
C PRO A 52 -9.08 4.34 -4.74
N HIS A 53 -7.95 5.06 -4.62
CA HIS A 53 -7.71 6.36 -5.24
C HIS A 53 -6.88 6.17 -6.52
N PRO A 54 -7.52 6.00 -7.69
CA PRO A 54 -6.80 5.73 -8.94
C PRO A 54 -5.89 6.89 -9.37
N ASP A 55 -6.00 8.06 -8.75
CA ASP A 55 -5.12 9.22 -8.92
C ASP A 55 -3.82 9.17 -8.09
N LEU A 56 -3.69 8.19 -7.21
CA LEU A 56 -2.55 8.01 -6.30
C LEU A 56 -1.77 6.70 -6.54
N VAL A 57 -1.94 6.08 -7.71
CA VAL A 57 -1.26 4.82 -8.06
C VAL A 57 0.23 5.05 -8.25
N SER A 58 1.06 4.09 -7.85
CA SER A 58 2.51 4.16 -7.98
C SER A 58 3.10 2.88 -8.58
N GLY A 59 4.35 2.96 -9.03
CA GLY A 59 5.11 1.76 -9.37
C GLY A 59 4.85 1.16 -10.75
N GLY A 60 4.05 1.82 -11.59
CA GLY A 60 3.88 1.42 -12.99
C GLY A 60 2.89 0.28 -13.20
N GLN A 61 2.15 -0.11 -12.16
CA GLN A 61 1.17 -1.20 -12.21
C GLN A 61 -0.04 -0.92 -11.32
N VAL A 62 -1.15 -1.60 -11.60
CA VAL A 62 -2.38 -1.49 -10.81
C VAL A 62 -3.24 -2.75 -10.95
N LEU A 63 -3.67 -3.32 -9.83
CA LEU A 63 -4.68 -4.36 -9.81
C LEU A 63 -6.07 -3.78 -10.07
N LEU A 64 -6.75 -4.25 -11.12
CA LEU A 64 -8.08 -3.76 -11.52
C LEU A 64 -9.11 -4.88 -11.46
N ARG A 65 -10.34 -4.51 -11.06
CA ARG A 65 -11.51 -5.38 -11.15
C ARG A 65 -12.49 -4.84 -12.18
N VAL A 66 -12.88 -5.70 -13.12
CA VAL A 66 -13.95 -5.45 -14.07
C VAL A 66 -15.14 -6.31 -13.72
N THR A 67 -16.29 -5.68 -13.48
CA THR A 67 -17.54 -6.38 -13.17
C THR A 67 -18.52 -6.19 -14.31
N THR A 68 -19.19 -7.26 -14.72
CA THR A 68 -20.23 -7.22 -15.75
C THR A 68 -21.60 -7.56 -15.18
N SER A 69 -22.66 -7.07 -15.81
CA SER A 69 -24.01 -7.52 -15.50
C SER A 69 -24.19 -8.99 -15.88
N ARG A 70 -25.16 -9.67 -15.28
CA ARG A 70 -25.53 -11.06 -15.61
C ARG A 70 -25.88 -11.31 -17.09
N ARG A 71 -26.12 -10.26 -17.88
CA ARG A 71 -26.47 -10.35 -19.31
C ARG A 71 -25.25 -10.38 -20.22
N VAL A 72 -24.09 -9.96 -19.73
CA VAL A 72 -22.83 -9.88 -20.47
C VAL A 72 -21.90 -10.95 -19.92
N SER A 73 -21.38 -11.81 -20.80
CA SER A 73 -20.33 -12.75 -20.39
C SER A 73 -19.03 -11.98 -20.16
N ALA A 74 -18.25 -12.37 -19.16
CA ALA A 74 -16.90 -11.85 -18.96
C ALA A 74 -16.01 -12.09 -20.20
N ASN A 75 -16.26 -13.16 -20.96
CA ASN A 75 -15.56 -13.46 -22.22
C ASN A 75 -15.92 -12.48 -23.35
N ASP A 76 -17.01 -11.72 -23.19
CA ASP A 76 -17.45 -10.73 -24.17
C ASP A 76 -16.91 -9.31 -23.86
N VAL A 77 -15.88 -9.22 -23.00
CA VAL A 77 -15.24 -7.95 -22.61
C VAL A 77 -13.84 -7.86 -23.18
N ARG A 78 -13.54 -6.74 -23.84
CA ARG A 78 -12.19 -6.34 -24.24
C ARG A 78 -11.68 -5.26 -23.29
N ILE A 79 -10.48 -5.43 -22.75
CA ILE A 79 -9.86 -4.47 -21.82
C ILE A 79 -8.60 -3.89 -22.48
N THR A 80 -8.48 -2.57 -22.47
CA THR A 80 -7.32 -1.88 -23.04
C THR A 80 -6.69 -0.88 -22.08
N LEU A 81 -5.36 -0.83 -22.04
CA LEU A 81 -4.56 0.23 -21.43
C LEU A 81 -4.00 1.14 -22.53
N ASN A 82 -4.37 2.42 -22.55
CA ASN A 82 -3.88 3.38 -23.54
C ASN A 82 -4.01 2.87 -24.99
N SER A 83 -5.10 2.16 -25.30
CA SER A 83 -5.39 1.48 -26.59
C SER A 83 -4.63 0.18 -26.87
N VAL A 84 -3.74 -0.25 -25.97
CA VAL A 84 -3.11 -1.58 -26.02
C VAL A 84 -4.04 -2.58 -25.36
N ASP A 85 -4.26 -3.73 -26.01
CA ASP A 85 -5.09 -4.79 -25.46
C ASP A 85 -4.38 -5.50 -24.31
N VAL A 86 -5.02 -5.53 -23.14
CA VAL A 86 -4.54 -6.17 -21.91
C VAL A 86 -5.54 -7.20 -21.40
N THR A 87 -6.49 -7.63 -22.25
CA THR A 87 -7.57 -8.55 -21.85
C THR A 87 -7.03 -9.88 -21.29
N SER A 88 -5.88 -10.35 -21.80
CA SER A 88 -5.21 -11.58 -21.36
C SER A 88 -4.70 -11.52 -19.91
N ASP A 89 -4.53 -10.32 -19.36
CA ASP A 89 -3.95 -10.12 -18.03
C ASP A 89 -5.01 -10.30 -16.92
N PHE A 90 -6.27 -10.52 -17.33
CA PHE A 90 -7.40 -10.67 -16.43
C PHE A 90 -7.86 -12.12 -16.31
N ALA A 91 -7.96 -12.59 -15.08
CA ALA A 91 -8.51 -13.90 -14.74
C ALA A 91 -9.93 -13.77 -14.18
N ARG A 92 -10.79 -14.72 -14.55
CA ARG A 92 -12.16 -14.80 -14.04
C ARG A 92 -12.17 -15.24 -12.58
N GLN A 93 -12.91 -14.52 -11.77
CA GLN A 93 -13.08 -14.75 -10.34
C GLN A 93 -14.36 -15.57 -10.07
N ALA A 94 -14.48 -16.12 -8.85
CA ALA A 94 -15.61 -16.97 -8.46
C ALA A 94 -16.97 -16.22 -8.52
N ASP A 95 -16.96 -14.92 -8.25
CA ASP A 95 -18.13 -14.04 -8.35
C ASP A 95 -18.50 -13.66 -9.81
N GLY A 96 -17.69 -14.09 -10.78
CA GLY A 96 -17.85 -13.81 -12.20
C GLY A 96 -17.22 -12.50 -12.68
N SER A 97 -16.62 -11.71 -11.79
CA SER A 97 -15.80 -10.56 -12.17
C SER A 97 -14.48 -11.01 -12.82
N LEU A 98 -13.81 -10.06 -13.46
CA LEU A 98 -12.45 -10.20 -13.97
C LEU A 98 -11.52 -9.43 -13.05
N LEU A 99 -10.39 -10.03 -12.65
CA LEU A 99 -9.35 -9.39 -11.86
C LEU A 99 -8.03 -9.54 -12.61
N GLY A 100 -7.28 -8.46 -12.76
CA GLY A 100 -6.03 -8.47 -13.52
C GLY A 100 -5.07 -7.39 -13.08
N LEU A 101 -3.79 -7.75 -13.00
CA LEU A 101 -2.70 -6.82 -12.73
C LEU A 101 -2.28 -6.18 -14.06
N VAL A 102 -2.59 -4.90 -14.23
CA VAL A 102 -2.21 -4.15 -15.42
C VAL A 102 -0.87 -3.49 -15.16
N THR A 103 0.15 -3.87 -15.92
CA THR A 103 1.51 -3.33 -15.83
C THR A 103 1.82 -2.37 -16.98
N GLY A 104 2.94 -1.64 -16.91
CA GLY A 104 3.37 -0.73 -17.98
C GLY A 104 2.60 0.60 -18.01
N LEU A 105 2.05 1.02 -16.86
CA LEU A 105 1.52 2.37 -16.71
C LEU A 105 2.66 3.39 -16.93
N ARG A 106 2.36 4.46 -17.65
CA ARG A 106 3.27 5.59 -17.81
C ARG A 106 3.09 6.54 -16.64
N ASP A 107 4.14 7.22 -16.19
CA ASP A 107 3.98 8.31 -15.23
C ASP A 107 2.97 9.35 -15.75
N GLY A 108 2.06 9.76 -14.86
CA GLY A 108 0.91 10.59 -15.18
C GLY A 108 -0.34 9.78 -15.59
N PRO A 109 -1.27 10.41 -16.32
CA PRO A 109 -2.57 9.80 -16.63
C PRO A 109 -2.48 8.66 -17.65
N ASN A 110 -3.17 7.56 -17.33
CA ASN A 110 -3.39 6.38 -18.16
C ASN A 110 -4.89 6.14 -18.28
N VAL A 111 -5.33 5.66 -19.44
CA VAL A 111 -6.75 5.35 -19.67
C VAL A 111 -6.93 3.85 -19.78
N VAL A 112 -7.70 3.28 -18.86
CA VAL A 112 -8.17 1.90 -18.94
C VAL A 112 -9.62 1.89 -19.40
N ARG A 113 -9.90 1.09 -20.42
CA ARG A 113 -11.26 0.93 -20.99
C ARG A 113 -11.65 -0.54 -21.00
N ALA A 114 -12.89 -0.85 -20.64
CA ALA A 114 -13.48 -2.18 -20.76
C ALA A 114 -14.72 -2.06 -21.65
N ASP A 115 -14.66 -2.67 -22.82
CA ASP A 115 -15.68 -2.62 -23.86
C ASP A 115 -16.41 -3.95 -23.98
N THR A 116 -17.74 -3.91 -24.09
CA THR A 116 -18.55 -5.09 -24.36
C THR A 116 -18.78 -5.26 -25.87
N PHE A 117 -18.56 -6.44 -26.43
CA PHE A 117 -18.67 -6.64 -27.88
C PHE A 117 -20.10 -6.52 -28.43
N ARG A 118 -21.13 -6.75 -27.60
CA ARG A 118 -22.52 -6.91 -28.08
C ARG A 118 -23.33 -5.61 -28.11
N GLU A 119 -22.93 -4.57 -27.39
CA GLU A 119 -23.80 -3.41 -27.20
C GLU A 119 -23.10 -2.03 -27.27
N GLY A 120 -21.81 -1.99 -27.63
CA GLY A 120 -21.06 -0.73 -27.69
C GLY A 120 -20.97 -0.01 -26.33
N ARG A 121 -21.25 -0.72 -25.23
CA ARG A 121 -21.14 -0.20 -23.87
C ARG A 121 -19.73 -0.36 -23.38
N ALA A 122 -19.22 0.68 -22.73
CA ALA A 122 -17.88 0.72 -22.21
C ALA A 122 -17.84 1.36 -20.82
N ALA A 123 -16.92 0.89 -19.98
CA ALA A 123 -16.48 1.59 -18.79
C ALA A 123 -15.09 2.15 -19.01
N ARG A 124 -14.79 3.29 -18.37
CA ARG A 124 -13.51 3.98 -18.48
C ARG A 124 -13.04 4.41 -17.10
N LEU A 125 -11.79 4.08 -16.79
CA LEU A 125 -11.08 4.52 -15.59
C LEU A 125 -9.84 5.29 -16.01
N VAL A 126 -9.61 6.45 -15.39
CA VAL A 126 -8.32 7.16 -15.51
C VAL A 126 -7.50 6.81 -14.28
N VAL A 127 -6.29 6.31 -14.51
CA VAL A 127 -5.31 5.99 -13.46
C VAL A 127 -4.15 6.96 -13.61
N VAL A 128 -3.80 7.71 -12.56
CA VAL A 128 -2.61 8.56 -12.53
C VAL A 128 -1.51 7.79 -11.81
N ASN A 129 -0.49 7.38 -12.57
CA ASN A 129 0.66 6.66 -12.03
C ASN A 129 1.75 7.64 -11.61
N HIS A 130 2.43 7.32 -10.52
CA HIS A 130 3.61 8.01 -10.01
C HIS A 130 4.80 7.03 -9.94
N PRO A 131 6.05 7.53 -9.90
CA PRO A 131 7.22 6.66 -9.74
C PRO A 131 7.16 5.84 -8.44
N ILE A 132 7.74 4.63 -8.43
CA ILE A 132 7.87 3.80 -7.21
C ILE A 132 8.70 4.50 -6.11
N THR A 133 9.53 5.46 -6.50
CA THR A 133 10.34 6.29 -5.61
C THR A 133 9.58 7.48 -5.04
N GLY A 134 8.32 7.67 -5.40
CA GLY A 134 7.54 8.85 -5.05
C GLY A 134 8.11 10.15 -5.66
N PRO A 135 7.60 11.31 -5.24
CA PRO A 135 6.46 11.44 -4.34
C PRO A 135 5.12 11.29 -5.08
N VAL A 136 4.05 11.01 -4.34
CA VAL A 136 2.67 10.96 -4.83
C VAL A 136 1.88 12.18 -4.35
N PHE A 137 1.87 12.40 -3.03
CA PHE A 137 1.19 13.48 -2.32
C PHE A 137 2.00 14.08 -1.15
N SER A 138 3.13 13.47 -0.73
CA SER A 138 3.94 13.90 0.41
C SER A 138 4.69 15.23 0.18
N GLY A 139 4.74 15.69 -1.08
CA GLY A 139 5.50 16.86 -1.52
C GLY A 139 6.89 16.47 -2.04
N PRO A 140 7.76 17.44 -2.37
CA PRO A 140 9.09 17.14 -2.90
C PRO A 140 9.91 16.27 -1.94
N GLN A 141 10.60 15.27 -2.49
CA GLN A 141 11.51 14.39 -1.74
C GLN A 141 12.54 15.20 -0.93
N GLN A 142 12.72 14.84 0.34
CA GLN A 142 13.63 15.52 1.26
C GLN A 142 15.08 15.53 0.74
N ARG A 143 15.77 16.67 0.90
CA ARG A 143 17.19 16.87 0.54
C ARG A 143 17.92 17.69 1.60
N PRO A 144 19.15 17.32 2.01
CA PRO A 144 19.85 16.07 1.66
C PRO A 144 19.11 14.86 2.24
N PHE A 145 19.43 13.65 1.82
CA PHE A 145 18.83 12.45 2.42
C PHE A 145 19.80 11.28 2.33
N TYR A 146 20.02 10.61 3.46
CA TYR A 146 21.05 9.60 3.63
C TYR A 146 20.48 8.20 3.39
N CYS A 147 20.98 7.54 2.33
CA CYS A 147 20.59 6.17 1.99
C CYS A 147 21.33 5.16 2.87
N GLN A 148 20.61 4.16 3.38
CA GLN A 148 21.11 3.18 4.35
C GLN A 148 20.85 1.73 3.92
N THR A 149 20.66 1.48 2.62
CA THR A 149 20.32 0.15 2.08
C THR A 149 21.28 -0.94 2.52
N THR A 150 22.59 -0.68 2.52
CA THR A 150 23.61 -1.66 2.95
C THR A 150 23.58 -1.93 4.45
N ALA A 151 23.28 -0.92 5.28
CA ALA A 151 23.09 -1.10 6.71
C ALA A 151 21.80 -1.88 7.03
N PHE A 152 20.82 -1.86 6.11
CA PHE A 152 19.63 -2.70 6.15
C PHE A 152 19.90 -4.14 5.63
N GLY A 153 21.03 -4.39 4.96
CA GLY A 153 21.36 -5.69 4.36
C GLY A 153 20.95 -5.84 2.89
N LEU A 154 20.58 -4.75 2.21
CA LEU A 154 20.34 -4.70 0.78
C LEU A 154 21.61 -4.31 0.00
N GLN A 155 21.56 -4.42 -1.33
CA GLN A 155 22.61 -3.91 -2.21
C GLN A 155 22.79 -2.38 -2.08
N PRO A 156 23.96 -1.83 -2.48
CA PRO A 156 24.18 -0.40 -2.52
C PRO A 156 23.08 0.33 -3.27
N ALA A 157 22.61 1.44 -2.69
CA ALA A 157 21.50 2.19 -3.25
C ALA A 157 21.85 2.84 -4.58
N THR A 158 20.89 2.86 -5.50
CA THR A 158 20.90 3.75 -6.64
C THR A 158 20.51 5.15 -6.18
N MET A 159 21.43 6.10 -6.38
CA MET A 159 21.22 7.50 -6.03
C MET A 159 20.43 8.24 -7.12
N PRO A 160 19.66 9.29 -6.78
CA PRO A 160 19.51 9.89 -5.45
C PRO A 160 18.38 9.27 -4.61
N ASP A 161 17.58 8.38 -5.17
CA ASP A 161 16.29 7.95 -4.59
C ASP A 161 16.41 6.82 -3.57
N CYS A 162 17.64 6.44 -3.21
CA CYS A 162 17.93 5.36 -2.28
C CYS A 162 17.39 4.00 -2.72
N SER A 163 17.26 3.78 -4.02
CA SER A 163 16.58 2.60 -4.56
C SER A 163 17.46 1.35 -4.49
N ALA A 164 16.87 0.22 -4.11
CA ALA A 164 17.50 -1.11 -4.19
C ALA A 164 16.50 -2.11 -4.78
N PRO A 165 16.98 -3.12 -5.55
CA PRO A 165 16.10 -4.11 -6.16
C PRO A 165 15.40 -4.94 -5.09
N THR A 166 14.21 -5.43 -5.44
CA THR A 166 13.49 -6.41 -4.62
C THR A 166 14.30 -7.70 -4.50
N GLN A 167 14.38 -8.23 -3.29
CA GLN A 167 14.97 -9.51 -2.97
C GLN A 167 14.01 -10.32 -2.11
N VAL A 168 13.96 -11.62 -2.37
CA VAL A 168 13.15 -12.58 -1.62
C VAL A 168 14.08 -13.54 -0.89
N SER A 169 13.84 -13.69 0.41
CA SER A 169 14.45 -14.71 1.24
C SER A 169 13.36 -15.54 1.92
N TYR A 170 13.78 -16.63 2.53
CA TYR A 170 12.88 -17.52 3.24
C TYR A 170 13.41 -17.81 4.63
N GLU A 171 12.51 -17.87 5.59
CA GLU A 171 12.76 -18.33 6.95
C GLU A 171 11.75 -19.43 7.30
N TYR A 172 12.01 -20.20 8.35
CA TYR A 172 11.03 -21.12 8.89
C TYR A 172 11.01 -21.06 10.41
N MET A 173 9.85 -21.35 10.98
CA MET A 173 9.71 -21.55 12.42
C MET A 173 10.15 -22.98 12.77
N SER A 174 11.09 -23.14 13.70
CA SER A 174 11.45 -24.46 14.22
C SER A 174 10.43 -24.96 15.25
N THR A 175 10.40 -26.27 15.50
CA THR A 175 9.59 -26.88 16.57
C THR A 175 9.97 -26.41 17.98
N SER A 176 11.12 -25.74 18.13
CA SER A 176 11.53 -25.06 19.37
C SER A 176 11.03 -23.61 19.48
N GLY A 177 10.23 -23.12 18.53
CA GLY A 177 9.70 -21.75 18.53
C GLY A 177 10.71 -20.68 18.11
N ALA A 178 11.70 -21.01 17.28
CA ALA A 178 12.69 -20.05 16.79
C ALA A 178 12.64 -19.92 15.27
N TYR A 179 12.66 -18.69 14.77
CA TYR A 179 12.88 -18.44 13.34
C TYR A 179 14.31 -18.78 12.95
N LYS A 180 14.45 -19.50 11.82
CA LYS A 180 15.73 -19.90 11.24
C LYS A 180 15.75 -19.57 9.76
N PRO A 181 16.89 -19.09 9.21
CA PRO A 181 17.05 -18.94 7.77
C PRO A 181 16.79 -20.26 7.05
N TRP A 182 16.14 -20.18 5.88
CA TRP A 182 16.03 -21.34 5.01
C TRP A 182 17.44 -21.83 4.59
N PRO A 183 17.74 -23.14 4.65
CA PRO A 183 19.10 -23.64 4.54
C PRO A 183 19.70 -23.59 3.12
N THR A 184 18.86 -23.42 2.09
CA THR A 184 19.29 -23.38 0.68
C THR A 184 19.01 -22.03 0.06
N THR A 185 19.70 -21.72 -1.04
CA THR A 185 19.35 -20.57 -1.88
C THR A 185 18.11 -20.87 -2.72
N GLY A 186 17.32 -19.83 -3.02
CA GLY A 186 16.11 -19.95 -3.83
C GLY A 186 14.89 -20.41 -3.05
N ALA A 187 13.83 -20.77 -3.78
CA ALA A 187 12.54 -21.15 -3.22
C ALA A 187 12.64 -22.47 -2.41
N PRO A 188 11.94 -22.57 -1.26
CA PRO A 188 11.88 -23.79 -0.44
C PRO A 188 11.38 -25.00 -1.23
N THR A 189 12.17 -26.08 -1.20
CA THR A 189 11.81 -27.38 -1.82
C THR A 189 11.91 -28.52 -0.80
N GLN A 190 11.25 -29.63 -1.08
CA GLN A 190 11.34 -30.83 -0.26
C GLN A 190 12.66 -31.59 -0.54
N PRO A 191 13.20 -32.33 0.45
CA PRO A 191 12.69 -32.49 1.82
C PRO A 191 12.91 -31.24 2.69
N TYR A 192 11.93 -30.94 3.54
CA TYR A 192 12.02 -29.83 4.47
C TYR A 192 12.94 -30.14 5.67
N PRO A 193 13.46 -29.12 6.38
CA PRO A 193 14.16 -29.30 7.64
C PRO A 193 13.36 -30.19 8.60
N SER A 194 14.05 -31.11 9.29
CA SER A 194 13.39 -32.08 10.17
C SER A 194 12.75 -31.45 11.41
N ASP A 195 13.18 -30.23 11.77
CA ASP A 195 12.64 -29.45 12.87
C ASP A 195 11.70 -28.33 12.40
N LEU A 196 11.23 -28.35 11.15
CA LEU A 196 10.21 -27.42 10.67
C LEU A 196 8.90 -27.57 11.45
N ALA A 197 8.41 -26.47 12.02
CA ALA A 197 7.10 -26.42 12.65
C ALA A 197 5.97 -26.31 11.60
N MET A 198 4.79 -26.75 12.01
CA MET A 198 3.54 -26.58 11.27
C MET A 198 2.67 -25.53 11.98
N THR A 199 1.87 -24.80 11.23
CA THR A 199 0.79 -23.96 11.77
C THR A 199 -0.54 -24.34 11.15
N THR A 200 -1.63 -23.75 11.64
CA THR A 200 -2.98 -23.96 11.12
C THR A 200 -3.59 -22.66 10.62
N VAL A 201 -3.91 -22.62 9.33
CA VAL A 201 -4.59 -21.48 8.68
C VAL A 201 -5.90 -21.98 8.08
N GLY A 202 -7.03 -21.35 8.44
CA GLY A 202 -8.34 -21.73 7.92
C GLY A 202 -8.71 -23.21 8.16
N GLY A 203 -8.21 -23.80 9.26
CA GLY A 203 -8.41 -25.22 9.59
C GLY A 203 -7.51 -26.20 8.83
N LYS A 204 -6.59 -25.72 8.00
CA LYS A 204 -5.61 -26.54 7.27
C LYS A 204 -4.24 -26.45 7.93
N SER A 205 -3.58 -27.58 8.10
CA SER A 205 -2.18 -27.61 8.53
C SER A 205 -1.27 -27.21 7.36
N VAL A 206 -0.43 -26.22 7.58
CA VAL A 206 0.53 -25.71 6.58
C VAL A 206 1.94 -25.63 7.18
N PRO A 207 3.00 -25.84 6.37
CA PRO A 207 4.38 -25.57 6.78
C PRO A 207 4.53 -24.13 7.29
N PHE A 208 5.19 -23.94 8.42
CA PHE A 208 5.48 -22.58 8.91
C PHE A 208 6.77 -22.06 8.26
N ILE A 209 6.70 -21.89 6.94
CA ILE A 209 7.73 -21.29 6.10
C ILE A 209 7.27 -19.87 5.78
N VAL A 210 8.14 -18.88 5.96
CA VAL A 210 7.86 -17.47 5.73
C VAL A 210 8.63 -17.02 4.50
N ARG A 211 7.92 -16.47 3.50
CA ARG A 211 8.51 -15.69 2.40
C ARG A 211 8.70 -14.27 2.91
N LEU A 212 9.94 -13.78 2.91
CA LEU A 212 10.29 -12.41 3.27
C LEU A 212 10.75 -11.68 2.01
N GLU A 213 9.98 -10.70 1.59
CA GLU A 213 10.30 -9.80 0.50
C GLU A 213 10.78 -8.47 1.05
N GLN A 214 11.85 -7.93 0.46
CA GLN A 214 12.39 -6.63 0.84
C GLN A 214 12.85 -5.87 -0.41
N GLY A 215 12.67 -4.56 -0.40
CA GLY A 215 13.10 -3.68 -1.48
C GLY A 215 12.90 -2.23 -1.07
N THR A 216 12.81 -1.31 -2.03
CA THR A 216 12.61 0.11 -1.74
C THR A 216 11.37 0.69 -2.40
N ILE A 217 10.55 1.38 -1.60
CA ILE A 217 9.33 2.11 -2.01
C ILE A 217 9.34 3.46 -1.29
N ASP A 218 9.05 4.55 -2.02
CA ASP A 218 9.11 5.93 -1.50
C ASP A 218 10.47 6.28 -0.85
N ARG A 219 11.56 5.68 -1.37
CA ARG A 219 12.93 5.73 -0.81
C ARG A 219 13.11 5.00 0.53
N GLY A 220 12.06 4.52 1.16
CA GLY A 220 12.12 3.67 2.35
C GLY A 220 12.37 2.21 2.00
N VAL A 221 13.01 1.46 2.89
CA VAL A 221 13.11 0.01 2.75
C VAL A 221 11.79 -0.60 3.23
N TYR A 222 11.08 -1.28 2.34
CA TYR A 222 9.89 -2.04 2.72
C TYR A 222 10.25 -3.49 3.03
N GLN A 223 9.42 -4.11 3.85
CA GLN A 223 9.44 -5.55 4.08
C GLN A 223 8.01 -6.09 4.02
N ILE A 224 7.83 -7.26 3.43
CA ILE A 224 6.58 -8.03 3.43
C ILE A 224 6.90 -9.46 3.84
N ALA A 225 6.21 -9.97 4.86
CA ALA A 225 6.29 -11.36 5.30
C ALA A 225 4.93 -12.04 5.14
N ALA A 226 4.91 -13.22 4.55
CA ALA A 226 3.72 -14.06 4.44
C ALA A 226 4.12 -15.54 4.51
N LEU A 227 3.19 -16.42 4.88
CA LEU A 227 3.45 -17.86 4.83
C LEU A 227 3.56 -18.33 3.38
N TYR A 228 4.61 -19.08 3.06
CA TYR A 228 4.86 -19.62 1.72
C TYR A 228 4.13 -20.95 1.53
N ASP A 229 3.34 -21.08 0.44
CA ASP A 229 2.58 -22.30 0.13
C ASP A 229 3.19 -23.19 -0.95
N GLY A 230 4.36 -22.83 -1.49
CA GLY A 230 5.04 -23.58 -2.54
C GLY A 230 5.08 -22.89 -3.90
N SER A 231 4.43 -21.73 -4.03
CA SER A 231 4.43 -20.89 -5.23
C SER A 231 4.75 -19.43 -4.90
N ASP A 232 5.21 -18.69 -5.91
CA ASP A 232 5.20 -17.24 -5.85
C ASP A 232 3.74 -16.74 -5.75
N PRO A 233 3.49 -15.65 -4.99
CA PRO A 233 2.15 -15.12 -4.82
C PRO A 233 1.53 -14.66 -6.13
N SER A 234 0.21 -14.68 -6.18
CA SER A 234 -0.56 -14.20 -7.34
C SER A 234 -1.76 -13.36 -6.93
N PRO A 235 -1.98 -12.17 -7.52
CA PRO A 235 -3.10 -11.33 -7.13
C PRO A 235 -4.45 -11.85 -7.60
N THR A 236 -4.44 -12.85 -8.50
CA THR A 236 -5.65 -13.45 -9.08
C THR A 236 -5.94 -14.86 -8.56
N ALA A 237 -5.00 -15.45 -7.84
CA ALA A 237 -5.09 -16.77 -7.23
C ALA A 237 -4.43 -16.74 -5.85
N PRO A 238 -5.16 -16.30 -4.80
CA PRO A 238 -4.58 -16.13 -3.47
C PRO A 238 -4.02 -17.41 -2.87
N ASP A 239 -2.88 -17.28 -2.20
CA ASP A 239 -2.15 -18.37 -1.54
C ASP A 239 -3.04 -19.13 -0.53
N ALA A 240 -2.89 -20.45 -0.47
CA ALA A 240 -3.67 -21.27 0.43
C ALA A 240 -3.26 -21.11 1.92
N SER A 241 -2.06 -20.59 2.15
CA SER A 241 -1.48 -20.29 3.46
C SER A 241 -1.85 -18.89 3.97
N TRP A 242 -2.47 -18.04 3.14
CA TRP A 242 -2.86 -16.68 3.49
C TRP A 242 -4.35 -16.61 3.86
N ASN A 243 -4.66 -15.88 4.93
CA ASN A 243 -6.02 -15.73 5.42
C ASN A 243 -6.78 -14.53 4.81
N GLY A 244 -6.19 -13.87 3.81
CA GLY A 244 -6.77 -12.71 3.12
C GLY A 244 -6.64 -11.38 3.88
N ARG A 245 -5.88 -11.32 4.97
CA ARG A 245 -5.73 -10.11 5.82
C ARG A 245 -4.29 -9.66 5.89
N LEU A 246 -4.11 -8.34 6.04
CA LEU A 246 -2.82 -7.69 6.18
C LEU A 246 -2.71 -7.02 7.55
N VAL A 247 -1.59 -7.22 8.23
CA VAL A 247 -1.16 -6.35 9.32
C VAL A 247 -0.08 -5.40 8.77
N TYR A 248 -0.24 -4.11 9.00
CA TYR A 248 0.76 -3.11 8.64
C TYR A 248 1.42 -2.60 9.93
N THR A 249 2.71 -2.88 10.10
CA THR A 249 3.43 -2.51 11.33
C THR A 249 4.14 -1.17 11.19
N PHE A 250 4.14 -0.40 12.28
CA PHE A 250 4.75 0.91 12.39
C PHE A 250 5.77 0.93 13.53
N GLY A 251 6.88 1.62 13.34
CA GLY A 251 7.91 1.77 14.36
C GLY A 251 7.68 3.01 15.22
N GLY A 252 8.04 2.90 16.51
CA GLY A 252 7.88 3.98 17.47
C GLY A 252 8.87 5.14 17.29
N GLY A 253 8.78 6.09 18.23
CA GLY A 253 9.63 7.29 18.27
C GLY A 253 9.10 8.45 17.44
N CYS A 254 9.83 9.55 17.42
CA CYS A 254 9.54 10.72 16.60
C CYS A 254 10.80 11.59 16.62
N ASN A 255 11.52 11.61 15.50
CA ASN A 255 12.71 12.44 15.37
C ASN A 255 12.70 13.20 14.04
N SER A 256 13.50 14.27 14.00
CA SER A 256 13.79 14.94 12.75
C SER A 256 14.90 14.15 12.05
N GLY A 257 14.60 13.59 10.89
CA GLY A 257 15.59 12.83 10.15
C GLY A 257 15.43 12.99 8.65
N TYR A 258 16.59 12.91 7.99
CA TYR A 258 16.77 12.99 6.55
C TYR A 258 17.50 11.72 6.11
N HIS A 259 16.96 10.56 6.45
CA HIS A 259 17.61 9.27 6.21
C HIS A 259 16.60 8.14 6.05
N GLN A 260 17.03 7.09 5.35
CA GLN A 260 16.20 5.93 5.01
C GLN A 260 15.83 5.08 6.23
N GLY A 261 16.71 5.04 7.24
CA GLY A 261 16.56 4.15 8.40
C GLY A 261 17.14 2.75 8.16
N THR A 262 17.34 2.00 9.25
CA THR A 262 17.93 0.64 9.25
C THR A 262 17.02 -0.43 9.84
N SER A 263 15.75 -0.07 10.09
CA SER A 263 14.72 -0.97 10.60
C SER A 263 13.34 -0.53 10.12
N THR A 264 12.37 -1.43 10.24
CA THR A 264 10.93 -1.17 10.03
C THR A 264 10.18 -1.35 11.37
N GLY A 265 8.85 -1.33 11.34
CA GLY A 265 8.01 -1.77 12.48
C GLY A 265 8.10 -3.27 12.78
N GLY A 266 8.87 -4.04 12.00
CA GLY A 266 9.06 -5.48 12.15
C GLY A 266 7.93 -6.28 11.50
N VAL A 267 8.28 -7.24 10.63
CA VAL A 267 7.31 -8.09 9.91
C VAL A 267 7.36 -9.56 10.31
N ILE A 268 8.42 -9.94 11.03
CA ILE A 268 8.60 -11.27 11.65
C ILE A 268 8.73 -11.04 13.15
N ASN A 269 7.99 -11.82 13.95
CA ASN A 269 7.96 -11.71 15.41
C ASN A 269 7.51 -10.32 15.94
N GLY A 270 6.71 -9.58 15.16
CA GLY A 270 6.30 -8.20 15.47
C GLY A 270 5.31 -8.07 16.64
N ALA A 271 4.68 -9.16 17.05
CA ALA A 271 3.83 -9.25 18.23
C ALA A 271 3.99 -10.63 18.88
N PRO A 272 4.93 -10.79 19.84
CA PRO A 272 5.06 -12.05 20.56
C PRO A 272 3.83 -12.28 21.43
N GLY A 273 3.21 -13.45 21.28
CA GLY A 273 2.12 -13.90 22.15
C GLY A 273 2.59 -14.18 23.58
N PRO A 274 1.67 -14.49 24.51
CA PRO A 274 2.01 -14.84 25.89
C PRO A 274 3.03 -15.99 26.01
N GLY A 275 3.19 -16.83 24.98
CA GLY A 275 4.18 -17.91 24.90
C GLY A 275 5.40 -17.61 24.00
N GLY A 276 5.53 -16.39 23.45
CA GLY A 276 6.60 -16.02 22.52
C GLY A 276 6.32 -16.41 21.06
N GLU A 277 5.15 -16.97 20.74
CA GLU A 277 4.74 -17.24 19.37
C GLU A 277 4.47 -15.97 18.54
N ASP A 278 4.74 -16.04 17.24
CA ASP A 278 4.36 -14.99 16.28
C ASP A 278 2.84 -15.01 16.07
N LEU A 279 2.15 -14.00 16.61
CA LEU A 279 0.68 -13.96 16.57
C LEU A 279 0.12 -13.74 15.16
N PHE A 280 0.83 -13.06 14.27
CA PHE A 280 0.28 -12.68 12.96
C PHE A 280 0.49 -13.79 11.94
N LEU A 281 1.74 -14.21 11.73
CA LEU A 281 2.08 -15.19 10.71
C LEU A 281 1.49 -16.56 11.05
N SER A 282 1.44 -16.96 12.33
CA SER A 282 0.83 -18.25 12.73
C SER A 282 -0.65 -18.37 12.36
N GLN A 283 -1.37 -17.25 12.30
CA GLN A 283 -2.79 -17.20 11.92
C GLN A 283 -3.00 -16.95 10.41
N GLY A 284 -1.91 -16.91 9.64
CA GLY A 284 -1.93 -16.69 8.19
C GLY A 284 -2.15 -15.24 7.77
N TYR A 285 -1.94 -14.25 8.65
CA TYR A 285 -1.86 -12.87 8.21
C TYR A 285 -0.58 -12.67 7.39
N ALA A 286 -0.65 -11.85 6.35
CA ALA A 286 0.55 -11.22 5.83
C ALA A 286 0.88 -10.01 6.69
N VAL A 287 2.17 -9.65 6.77
CA VAL A 287 2.64 -8.50 7.54
C VAL A 287 3.52 -7.63 6.65
N ALA A 288 3.25 -6.33 6.59
CA ALA A 288 4.04 -5.37 5.81
C ALA A 288 4.52 -4.22 6.68
N SER A 289 5.63 -3.61 6.30
CA SER A 289 6.14 -2.39 6.93
C SER A 289 7.11 -1.66 6.00
N ASN A 290 7.40 -0.40 6.31
CA ASN A 290 8.38 0.41 5.60
C ASN A 290 9.21 1.21 6.61
N SER A 291 10.51 1.40 6.35
CA SER A 291 11.42 2.10 7.25
C SER A 291 11.05 3.57 7.47
N LEU A 292 10.32 4.18 6.53
CA LEU A 292 9.73 5.51 6.67
C LEU A 292 8.45 5.55 7.53
N ASN A 293 7.97 4.37 7.95
CA ASN A 293 6.92 4.24 8.96
C ASN A 293 7.47 4.04 10.39
N VAL A 294 8.78 4.16 10.57
CA VAL A 294 9.41 4.31 11.88
C VAL A 294 9.61 5.80 12.12
N LEU A 295 8.75 6.42 12.92
CA LEU A 295 8.77 7.88 13.08
C LEU A 295 10.04 8.40 13.76
N ASP A 296 10.81 7.54 14.44
CA ASP A 296 12.17 7.89 14.91
C ASP A 296 13.15 8.18 13.77
N ASN A 297 12.94 7.62 12.56
CA ASN A 297 13.75 7.95 11.38
C ASN A 297 13.32 9.27 10.74
N ASN A 298 12.02 9.57 10.75
CA ASN A 298 11.46 10.79 10.17
C ASN A 298 10.02 11.00 10.66
N CYS A 299 9.77 12.01 11.48
CA CYS A 299 8.45 12.28 12.06
C CYS A 299 7.47 13.01 11.11
N SER A 300 7.65 12.87 9.80
CA SER A 300 6.77 13.46 8.78
C SER A 300 5.60 12.53 8.50
N ILE A 301 4.42 12.87 9.02
CA ILE A 301 3.19 12.09 8.78
C ILE A 301 2.82 11.98 7.30
N PRO A 302 2.98 13.01 6.45
CA PRO A 302 2.74 12.87 5.01
C PRO A 302 3.63 11.83 4.33
N ILE A 303 4.93 11.79 4.65
CA ILE A 303 5.87 10.79 4.11
C ILE A 303 5.52 9.39 4.63
N SER A 304 5.24 9.26 5.93
CA SER A 304 4.80 7.99 6.51
C SER A 304 3.52 7.47 5.85
N ALA A 305 2.51 8.34 5.64
CA ALA A 305 1.27 7.96 4.98
C ALA A 305 1.49 7.53 3.52
N GLU A 306 2.36 8.22 2.78
CA GLU A 306 2.71 7.88 1.40
C GLU A 306 3.42 6.54 1.30
N ALA A 307 4.48 6.34 2.08
CA ALA A 307 5.19 5.07 2.16
C ALA A 307 4.26 3.91 2.54
N ALA A 308 3.32 4.12 3.47
CA ALA A 308 2.35 3.10 3.87
C ALA A 308 1.33 2.77 2.77
N MET A 309 0.82 3.79 2.08
CA MET A 309 -0.08 3.61 0.94
C MET A 309 0.60 2.83 -0.18
N MET A 310 1.80 3.27 -0.61
CA MET A 310 2.52 2.64 -1.71
C MET A 310 2.97 1.21 -1.36
N THR A 311 3.41 0.96 -0.13
CA THR A 311 3.79 -0.39 0.31
C THR A 311 2.58 -1.33 0.37
N LYS A 312 1.41 -0.83 0.80
CA LYS A 312 0.17 -1.61 0.77
C LYS A 312 -0.33 -1.86 -0.66
N GLU A 313 -0.21 -0.88 -1.54
CA GLU A 313 -0.54 -1.02 -2.97
C GLU A 313 0.28 -2.15 -3.58
N HIS A 314 1.60 -2.13 -3.39
CA HIS A 314 2.52 -3.19 -3.82
C HIS A 314 2.14 -4.57 -3.26
N PHE A 315 1.80 -4.65 -1.97
CA PHE A 315 1.30 -5.91 -1.39
C PHE A 315 0.05 -6.44 -2.11
N VAL A 316 -0.91 -5.56 -2.43
CA VAL A 316 -2.15 -5.97 -3.11
C VAL A 316 -1.92 -6.31 -4.58
N ASP A 317 -0.98 -5.64 -5.25
CA ASP A 317 -0.59 -5.99 -6.62
C ASP A 317 0.07 -7.38 -6.70
N GLU A 318 0.74 -7.83 -5.64
CA GLU A 318 1.42 -9.12 -5.57
C GLU A 318 0.53 -10.26 -5.04
N TYR A 319 -0.17 -10.04 -3.91
CA TYR A 319 -0.97 -11.08 -3.22
C TYR A 319 -2.47 -11.00 -3.53
N GLY A 320 -2.94 -9.85 -4.02
CA GLY A 320 -4.33 -9.65 -4.36
C GLY A 320 -5.17 -8.95 -3.27
N PRO A 321 -6.49 -8.90 -3.45
CA PRO A 321 -7.38 -8.07 -2.64
C PRO A 321 -7.38 -8.45 -1.16
N VAL A 322 -7.18 -7.46 -0.28
CA VAL A 322 -7.26 -7.64 1.19
C VAL A 322 -8.69 -7.50 1.69
N VAL A 323 -9.09 -8.34 2.65
CA VAL A 323 -10.38 -8.20 3.37
C VAL A 323 -10.35 -6.95 4.25
N HIS A 324 -9.25 -6.73 4.97
CA HIS A 324 -8.96 -5.52 5.72
C HIS A 324 -7.47 -5.43 6.05
N THR A 325 -7.05 -4.24 6.49
CA THR A 325 -5.71 -3.98 7.01
C THR A 325 -5.80 -3.54 8.46
N ILE A 326 -4.96 -4.10 9.33
CA ILE A 326 -4.83 -3.70 10.74
C ILE A 326 -3.53 -2.91 10.89
N GLY A 327 -3.58 -1.72 11.48
CA GLY A 327 -2.37 -1.01 11.90
C GLY A 327 -1.88 -1.54 13.25
N TRP A 328 -0.57 -1.76 13.38
CA TRP A 328 0.04 -2.23 14.63
C TRP A 328 1.33 -1.48 14.92
N GLY A 329 1.42 -0.87 16.10
CA GLY A 329 2.58 -0.11 16.51
C GLY A 329 2.41 0.40 17.93
N GLY A 330 3.49 0.97 18.47
CA GLY A 330 3.49 1.58 19.78
C GLY A 330 4.25 2.90 19.79
N SER A 331 3.84 3.81 20.67
CA SER A 331 4.41 5.14 20.83
C SER A 331 4.22 6.03 19.60
N GLY A 332 5.15 6.03 18.66
CA GLY A 332 5.04 6.77 17.39
C GLY A 332 4.41 5.96 16.26
N GLY A 333 4.33 4.63 16.43
CA GLY A 333 3.68 3.71 15.49
C GLY A 333 2.26 3.37 15.89
#